data_AF-A0A525J9R8-F1
#
_entry.id   AF-A0A525J9R8-F1
#
_cell.length_a   1.000
_cell.length_b   1.000
_cell.length_c   1.000
_cell.angle_alpha   90.00
_cell.angle_beta   90.00
_cell.angle_gamma   90.00
#
_symmetry.space_group_name_H-M   'P 1'
#
loop_
_entity.id
_entity.type
_entity.pdbx_description
1 polymer ?
#
loop_
_entity_poly.entity_id
_entity_poly.type
_entity_poly.pdbx_seq_one_letter_code
_entity_poly.pdbx_strand_id
1 'polypeptide(L)' 'MLDAIAQGAGEPPEYDRAWVEALKTISWVVETGGGLRLTSDGRQAHRELSGNRASARPRGRTPA' A
#
# COMPACT_ATOMS: atom_id res chain seq x y z
N MET A 1 -2.95 -0.95 4.16
CA MET A 1 -1.75 -0.20 4.63
C MET A 1 -1.30 0.81 3.58
N LEU A 2 -0.74 0.40 2.44
CA LEU A 2 -0.39 1.33 1.35
C LEU A 2 -1.59 2.15 0.85
N ASP A 3 -2.80 1.57 0.83
CA ASP A 3 -4.05 2.28 0.51
C ASP A 3 -4.34 3.48 1.39
N ALA A 4 -4.06 3.38 2.70
CA ALA A 4 -4.37 4.44 3.65
C ALA A 4 -3.35 5.58 3.55
N ILE A 5 -2.08 5.25 3.28
CA ILE A 5 -1.05 6.24 2.91
C ILE A 5 -1.41 6.91 1.56
N ALA A 6 -1.90 6.15 0.59
CA ALA A 6 -2.34 6.67 -0.71
C ALA A 6 -3.54 7.63 -0.59
N GLN A 7 -4.44 7.36 0.34
CA GLN A 7 -5.64 8.18 0.61
C GLN A 7 -5.34 9.42 1.47
N GLY A 8 -4.09 9.59 1.94
CA GLY A 8 -3.74 10.71 2.82
C GLY A 8 -4.44 10.65 4.18
N ALA A 9 -4.92 9.48 4.58
CA ALA A 9 -5.40 9.26 5.94
C ALA A 9 -4.17 9.36 6.86
N GLY A 10 -4.09 10.47 7.60
CA GLY A 10 -3.02 10.72 8.56
C GLY A 10 -2.82 9.52 9.50
N GLU A 11 -1.58 9.31 9.94
CA GLU A 11 -1.12 8.11 10.68
C GLU A 11 -2.16 7.58 11.68
N PRO A 12 -2.88 6.48 11.40
CA PRO A 12 -3.53 5.71 12.44
C PRO A 12 -2.52 5.30 13.52
N PRO A 13 -2.94 5.30 14.80
CA PRO A 13 -2.08 5.00 15.96
C PRO A 13 -1.49 3.58 15.97
N GLU A 14 -1.81 2.76 14.97
CA GLU A 14 -1.48 1.34 14.89
C GLU A 14 -0.61 0.99 13.67
N TYR A 15 -0.02 1.97 12.97
CA TYR A 15 0.99 1.61 11.97
C TYR A 15 2.20 1.02 12.68
N ASP A 16 2.45 -0.26 12.41
CA ASP A 16 3.67 -0.94 12.80
C ASP A 16 4.86 -0.16 12.22
N ARG A 17 5.59 0.49 13.12
CA ARG A 17 6.71 1.38 12.80
C ARG A 17 7.77 0.65 11.97
N ALA A 18 7.94 -0.66 12.19
CA ALA A 18 8.87 -1.48 11.41
C ALA A 18 8.46 -1.57 9.94
N TRP A 19 7.16 -1.64 9.65
CA TRP A 19 6.67 -1.65 8.27
C TRP A 19 6.84 -0.31 7.57
N VAL A 20 6.63 0.80 8.26
CA VAL A 20 6.86 2.14 7.70
C VAL A 20 8.35 2.32 7.37
N GLU A 21 9.24 1.91 8.27
CA GLU A 21 10.69 1.97 8.03
C GLU A 21 11.15 1.05 6.90
N ALA A 22 10.58 -0.15 6.77
CA ALA A 22 10.84 -1.02 5.63
C ALA A 22 10.41 -0.38 4.30
N LEU A 23 9.25 0.29 4.26
CA LEU A 23 8.75 0.98 3.06
C LEU A 23 9.57 2.22 2.71
N LYS A 24 10.11 2.94 3.70
CA LYS A 24 11.08 4.02 3.50
C LYS A 24 12.40 3.50 2.94
N THR A 25 12.88 2.35 3.45
CA THR A 25 14.12 1.71 3.00
C THR A 25 14.10 1.39 1.51
N ILE A 26 12.97 0.89 1.00
CA ILE A 26 12.80 0.61 -0.44
C ILE A 26 12.30 1.83 -1.25
N SER A 27 12.30 3.03 -0.66
CA SER A 27 11.88 4.28 -1.29
C SER A 27 10.44 4.30 -1.83
N TRP A 28 9.54 3.49 -1.26
CA TRP A 28 8.12 3.47 -1.65
C TRP A 28 7.30 4.52 -0.90
N VAL A 29 7.74 4.88 0.30
CA VAL A 29 7.11 5.89 1.17
C VAL A 29 8.13 6.93 1.57
N VAL A 30 7.70 8.19 1.63
CA VAL A 30 8.46 9.31 2.21
C VAL A 30 7.65 9.96 3.31
N GLU A 31 8.34 10.44 4.33
CA GLU A 31 7.74 11.25 5.38
C GLU A 31 7.83 12.73 4.99
N THR A 32 6.70 13.43 5.10
CA THR A 32 6.60 14.87 4.83
C THR A 32 6.05 15.56 6.07
N GLY A 33 6.18 16.90 6.16
CA GLY A 33 5.65 17.66 7.30
C GLY A 33 4.13 17.54 7.54
N GLY A 34 3.39 16.91 6.62
CA GLY A 34 1.96 16.58 6.75
C GLY A 34 1.65 15.08 6.85
N GLY A 35 2.66 14.23 7.08
CA GLY A 35 2.52 12.78 7.20
C GLY A 35 3.20 11.96 6.10
N LEU A 36 2.87 10.67 6.04
CA LEU A 36 3.43 9.72 5.07
C LEU A 36 2.81 9.89 3.69
N ARG A 37 3.64 9.82 2.64
CA ARG A 37 3.22 9.88 1.24
C ARG A 37 3.90 8.81 0.40
N LEU A 38 3.18 8.29 -0.59
CA LEU A 38 3.77 7.37 -1.58
C LEU A 38 4.62 8.13 -2.60
N THR A 39 5.77 7.57 -2.93
CA THR A 39 6.59 7.98 -4.08
C THR A 39 5.95 7.50 -5.40
N SER A 40 6.56 7.83 -6.54
CA SER A 40 6.11 7.29 -7.83
C SER A 40 6.13 5.77 -7.85
N ASP A 41 7.22 5.19 -7.35
CA ASP A 41 7.44 3.74 -7.32
C ASP A 41 6.48 3.07 -6.32
N GLY A 42 6.26 3.68 -5.15
CA GLY A 42 5.26 3.21 -4.19
C GLY A 42 3.84 3.20 -4.75
N ARG A 43 3.48 4.18 -5.58
CA ARG A 43 2.18 4.20 -6.29
C ARG A 43 2.08 3.13 -7.37
N GLN A 44 3.18 2.82 -8.05
CA GLN A 44 3.21 1.74 -9.03
C GLN A 44 3.07 0.38 -8.33
N ALA A 45 3.87 0.12 -7.30
CA ALA A 45 3.79 -1.09 -6.49
C ALA A 45 2.40 -1.26 -5.86
N HIS A 46 1.80 -0.18 -5.37
CA HIS A 46 0.42 -0.19 -4.86
C HIS A 46 -0.60 -0.58 -5.93
N ARG A 47 -0.47 -0.06 -7.16
CA ARG A 47 -1.33 -0.44 -8.29
C ARG A 47 -1.16 -1.90 -8.68
N GLU A 48 0.07 -2.40 -8.73
CA GLU A 48 0.37 -3.80 -9.05
C GLU A 48 -0.18 -4.76 -7.98
N LEU A 49 0.03 -4.45 -6.69
CA LEU A 49 -0.49 -5.24 -5.57
C LEU A 49 -2.02 -5.22 -5.53
N SER A 50 -2.64 -4.07 -5.75
CA SER A 50 -4.09 -3.91 -5.81
C SER A 50 -4.69 -4.64 -7.02
N GLY A 51 -4.03 -4.58 -8.17
CA GLY A 51 -4.42 -5.28 -9.40
C GLY A 51 -4.29 -6.81 -9.28
N ASN A 52 -3.23 -7.30 -8.64
CA ASN A 52 -3.06 -8.72 -8.35
C ASN A 52 -4.12 -9.23 -7.37
N ARG A 53 -4.49 -8.45 -6.35
CA ARG A 53 -5.57 -8.82 -5.41
C ARG A 53 -6.93 -8.92 -6.11
N ALA A 54 -7.21 -8.05 -7.08
CA ALA A 54 -8.42 -8.12 -7.90
C ALA A 54 -8.43 -9.35 -8.83
N SER A 55 -7.26 -9.74 -9.35
CA SER A 55 -7.08 -10.89 -10.24
C SER A 55 -7.02 -12.24 -9.50
N ALA A 56 -6.63 -12.23 -8.22
CA ALA A 56 -6.54 -13.42 -7.37
C ALA A 56 -7.90 -13.88 -6.79
N ARG A 57 -9.01 -13.19 -7.10
CA ARG A 57 -10.34 -13.74 -6.81
C ARG A 57 -10.52 -15.02 -7.62
N PRO A 58 -10.77 -16.19 -6.99
CA PRO A 58 -11.12 -17.38 -7.73
C PRO A 58 -12.40 -17.04 -8.49
N ARG A 59 -12.32 -16.96 -9.83
CA ARG A 59 -13.51 -17.08 -10.66
C ARG A 59 -14.06 -18.45 -10.33
N GLY A 60 -15.11 -18.48 -9.49
CA GLY A 60 -15.77 -19.72 -9.12
C GLY A 60 -16.06 -20.49 -10.39
N ARG A 61 -15.31 -21.58 -10.62
CA ARG A 61 -15.80 -22.64 -11.48
C ARG A 61 -16.99 -23.20 -10.72
N THR A 62 -18.19 -22.88 -11.17
CA THR A 62 -19.37 -23.66 -10.84
C THR A 62 -19.13 -25.04 -11.45
N PRO A 63 -18.94 -26.13 -10.67
CA PRO A 63 -19.02 -27.45 -11.24
C PRO A 63 -20.49 -27.73 -11.57
N ALA A 64 -20.72 -28.14 -12.82
CA ALA A 64 -21.98 -28.72 -13.26
C ALA A 64 -22.12 -30.16 -12.76
#